data_AF-A0A928WB58-F1
#
_entry.id   AF-A0A928WB58-F1
#
_cell.length_a   1.000
_cell.length_b   1.000
_cell.length_c   1.000
_cell.angle_alpha   90.00
_cell.angle_beta   90.00
_cell.angle_gamma   90.00
#
_symmetry.space_group_name_H-M   'P 1'
#
loop_
_entity.id
_entity.type
_entity.pdbx_description
1 polymer ?
#
loop_
_entity_poly.entity_id
_entity_poly.type
_entity_poly.pdbx_seq_one_letter_code
_entity_poly.pdbx_strand_id
1 'polypeptide(L)'
;MTAVFELQRLLLQIINQAAELEFTILQQFGETEATIAELDEIQNVKERAISYYTRLYRLLLQLFQSPPIADSATLDLLTRSLTQTQAIANAGQASLSEIKRNWNLQ
;
A
#
# COMPACT_ATOMS: atom_id res chain seq x y z
N MET A 1 -6.22 -16.15 8.39
CA MET A 1 -4.85 -16.11 7.85
C MET A 1 -4.82 -15.70 6.38
N THR A 2 -5.63 -16.29 5.50
CA THR A 2 -5.71 -15.93 4.07
C THR A 2 -5.84 -14.42 3.83
N ALA A 3 -6.71 -13.73 4.57
CA ALA A 3 -6.90 -12.28 4.45
C ALA A 3 -5.62 -11.44 4.71
N VAL A 4 -4.70 -11.91 5.57
CA VAL A 4 -3.43 -11.21 5.85
C VAL A 4 -2.55 -11.25 4.60
N PHE A 5 -2.39 -12.44 4.01
CA PHE A 5 -1.55 -12.64 2.84
C PHE A 5 -2.12 -11.96 1.59
N GLU A 6 -3.44 -11.98 1.41
CA GLU A 6 -4.09 -11.25 0.31
C GLU A 6 -3.85 -9.75 0.42
N LEU A 7 -3.98 -9.17 1.62
CA LEU A 7 -3.68 -7.75 1.82
C LEU A 7 -2.20 -7.42 1.67
N GLN A 8 -1.29 -8.28 2.14
CA GLN A 8 0.14 -8.13 1.91
C GLN A 8 0.46 -8.12 0.42
N ARG A 9 -0.11 -9.06 -0.35
CA ARG A 9 0.03 -9.11 -1.81
C ARG A 9 -0.53 -7.85 -2.47
N LEU A 10 -1.71 -7.40 -2.07
CA LEU A 10 -2.34 -6.19 -2.59
C LEU A 10 -1.46 -4.96 -2.38
N LEU A 11 -0.88 -4.79 -1.19
CA LEU A 11 0.03 -3.70 -0.90
C LEU A 11 1.31 -3.76 -1.75
N LEU A 12 1.89 -4.95 -1.94
CA LEU A 12 3.04 -5.13 -2.83
C LEU A 12 2.70 -4.76 -4.28
N GLN A 13 1.50 -5.10 -4.75
CA GLN A 13 1.02 -4.69 -6.07
C GLN A 13 0.88 -3.17 -6.18
N ILE A 14 0.35 -2.49 -5.15
CA ILE A 14 0.25 -1.02 -5.12
C ILE A 14 1.64 -0.39 -5.14
N ILE A 15 2.61 -0.91 -4.37
CA ILE A 15 3.99 -0.43 -4.38
C ILE A 15 4.60 -0.52 -5.78
N ASN A 16 4.41 -1.66 -6.45
CA ASN A 16 4.89 -1.86 -7.81
C ASN A 16 4.22 -0.90 -8.80
N GLN A 17 2.89 -0.79 -8.75
CA GLN A 17 2.11 0.12 -9.61
C GLN A 17 2.50 1.58 -9.41
N ALA A 18 2.74 2.00 -8.18
CA ALA A 18 3.22 3.35 -7.87
C ALA A 18 4.59 3.60 -8.52
N ALA A 19 5.54 2.67 -8.36
CA ALA A 19 6.86 2.79 -8.97
C ALA A 19 6.82 2.80 -10.51
N GLU A 20 5.98 1.96 -11.12
CA GLU A 20 5.78 1.94 -12.58
C GLU A 20 5.17 3.25 -13.09
N LEU A 21 4.18 3.79 -12.37
CA LEU A 21 3.53 5.04 -12.73
C LEU A 21 4.47 6.24 -12.59
N GLU A 22 5.21 6.33 -11.48
CA GLU A 22 6.26 7.33 -11.26
C GLU A 22 7.28 7.32 -12.40
N PHE A 23 7.81 6.13 -12.73
CA PHE A 23 8.73 5.96 -13.84
C PHE A 23 8.11 6.41 -15.17
N THR A 24 6.86 6.03 -15.44
CA THR A 24 6.15 6.38 -16.67
C THR A 24 5.98 7.89 -16.82
N ILE A 25 5.56 8.58 -15.74
CA ILE A 25 5.40 10.04 -15.74
C ILE A 25 6.74 10.72 -15.99
N LEU A 26 7.80 10.30 -15.30
CA LEU A 26 9.13 10.88 -15.48
C LEU A 26 9.68 10.65 -16.89
N GLN A 27 9.45 9.48 -17.50
CA GLN A 27 9.93 9.19 -18.86
C GLN A 27 9.15 9.95 -19.93
N GLN A 28 7.83 10.09 -19.79
CA GLN A 28 6.99 10.69 -20.84
C GLN A 28 6.88 12.21 -20.72
N PHE A 29 6.85 12.73 -19.50
CA PHE A 29 6.54 14.14 -19.24
C PHE A 29 7.65 14.88 -18.48
N GLY A 30 8.58 14.15 -17.85
CA GLY A 30 9.61 14.71 -16.98
C GLY A 30 9.06 15.25 -15.66
N GLU A 31 9.95 15.86 -14.87
CA GLU A 31 9.60 16.58 -13.65
C GLU A 31 9.32 18.04 -14.01
N THR A 32 8.07 18.45 -13.90
CA THR A 32 7.57 19.78 -14.27
C THR A 32 6.58 20.27 -13.22
N GLU A 33 6.21 21.55 -13.26
CA GLU A 33 5.17 22.10 -12.38
C GLU A 33 3.83 21.34 -12.49
N ALA A 34 3.52 20.77 -13.66
CA ALA A 34 2.31 19.99 -13.87
C ALA A 34 2.40 18.58 -13.27
N THR A 35 3.58 17.97 -13.25
CA THR A 35 3.78 16.57 -12.80
C THR A 35 4.17 16.47 -11.33
N ILE A 36 4.70 17.52 -10.72
CA ILE A 36 5.26 17.46 -9.36
C ILE A 36 4.22 17.05 -8.30
N ALA A 37 2.99 17.58 -8.38
CA ALA A 37 1.91 17.21 -7.45
C ALA A 37 1.53 15.74 -7.56
N GLU A 38 1.59 15.18 -8.77
CA GLU A 38 1.24 13.79 -9.04
C GLU A 38 2.37 12.85 -8.57
N LEU A 39 3.63 13.25 -8.78
CA LEU A 39 4.79 12.52 -8.27
C LEU A 39 4.80 12.46 -6.74
N ASP A 40 4.47 13.57 -6.08
CA ASP A 40 4.32 13.63 -4.62
C ASP A 40 3.19 12.70 -4.13
N GLU A 41 2.04 12.69 -4.80
CA GLU A 41 0.95 11.79 -4.43
C GLU A 41 1.31 10.31 -4.66
N ILE A 42 1.98 9.98 -5.77
CA ILE A 42 2.48 8.62 -6.02
C ILE A 42 3.45 8.18 -4.92
N GLN A 43 4.38 9.07 -4.53
CA GLN A 43 5.32 8.81 -3.45
C GLN A 43 4.58 8.58 -2.12
N ASN A 44 3.59 9.41 -1.79
CA ASN A 44 2.76 9.25 -0.60
C ASN A 44 2.02 7.90 -0.59
N VAL A 45 1.44 7.49 -1.72
CA VAL A 45 0.78 6.18 -1.86
C VAL A 45 1.78 5.04 -1.60
N LYS A 46 2.97 5.11 -2.21
CA LYS A 46 4.04 4.12 -2.06
C LYS A 46 4.49 3.99 -0.60
N GLU A 47 4.75 5.11 0.07
CA GLU A 47 5.18 5.14 1.47
C GLU A 47 4.12 4.57 2.42
N ARG A 48 2.85 4.95 2.24
CA ARG A 48 1.74 4.38 3.01
C ARG A 48 1.65 2.86 2.78
N ALA A 49 1.73 2.40 1.54
CA ALA A 49 1.66 0.97 1.24
C ALA A 49 2.80 0.18 1.91
N ILE A 50 4.04 0.69 1.88
CA ILE A 50 5.21 0.09 2.55
C ILE A 50 4.99 0.03 4.08
N SER A 51 4.50 1.11 4.66
CA SER A 51 4.26 1.21 6.11
C SER A 51 3.24 0.15 6.57
N TYR A 52 2.10 0.04 5.89
CA TYR A 52 1.07 -0.93 6.23
C TYR A 52 1.48 -2.38 5.94
N TYR A 53 2.26 -2.62 4.88
CA TYR A 53 2.82 -3.93 4.59
C TYR A 53 3.74 -4.39 5.73
N THR A 54 4.66 -3.51 6.12
CA THR A 54 5.63 -3.77 7.19
C THR A 54 4.93 -4.04 8.51
N ARG A 55 3.87 -3.26 8.82
CA ARG A 55 3.06 -3.47 10.02
C ARG A 55 2.37 -4.83 10.02
N LEU A 56 1.70 -5.22 8.93
CA LEU A 56 1.05 -6.53 8.83
C LEU A 56 2.06 -7.69 8.93
N TYR A 57 3.20 -7.56 8.26
CA TYR A 57 4.30 -8.54 8.35
C TYR A 57 4.77 -8.74 9.80
N ARG A 58 5.05 -7.65 10.52
CA ARG A 58 5.52 -7.72 11.92
C ARG A 58 4.48 -8.32 12.85
N LEU A 59 3.21 -7.94 12.71
CA LEU A 59 2.12 -8.49 13.52
C LEU A 59 1.94 -9.99 13.28
N LEU A 60 2.03 -10.43 12.02
CA LEU A 60 1.94 -11.84 11.67
C LEU A 60 3.11 -12.62 12.29
N LEU A 61 4.34 -12.09 12.18
CA LEU A 61 5.52 -12.71 12.77
C LEU A 61 5.38 -12.85 14.30
N GLN A 62 4.96 -11.77 14.98
CA GLN A 62 4.74 -11.78 16.43
C GLN A 62 3.69 -12.81 16.85
N LEU A 63 2.61 -12.97 16.06
CA LEU A 63 1.57 -13.97 16.32
C LEU A 63 2.15 -15.39 16.36
N PHE A 64 3.02 -15.73 15.40
CA PHE A 64 3.64 -17.04 15.31
C PHE A 64 4.80 -17.25 16.30
N GLN A 65 5.35 -16.17 16.85
CA GLN A 65 6.40 -16.22 17.87
C GLN A 65 5.87 -16.30 19.30
N SER A 66 4.55 -16.17 19.52
CA SER A 66 3.91 -16.18 20.85
C SER A 66 3.22 -17.53 21.14
N PRO A 67 3.85 -18.45 21.89
CA PRO A 67 3.20 -19.67 22.38
C PRO A 67 2.44 -19.47 23.71
N PRO A 68 1.38 -20.25 24.02
CA PRO A 68 0.72 -21.25 23.18
C PRO A 68 -0.57 -20.76 22.50
N ILE A 69 -1.08 -19.59 22.87
CA ILE A 69 -2.29 -18.97 22.29
C ILE A 69 -1.98 -17.48 22.18
N ALA A 70 -2.08 -16.93 20.97
CA ALA A 70 -2.03 -15.48 20.79
C ALA A 70 -3.11 -14.84 21.68
N ASP A 71 -2.70 -13.93 22.55
CA ASP A 71 -3.65 -13.26 23.43
C ASP A 71 -4.73 -12.51 22.61
N SER A 72 -5.90 -12.32 23.22
CA SER A 72 -7.02 -11.64 22.57
C SER A 72 -6.64 -10.25 22.08
N ALA A 73 -5.74 -9.56 22.79
CA ALA A 73 -5.22 -8.26 22.39
C ALA A 73 -4.47 -8.30 21.05
N THR A 74 -3.62 -9.31 20.81
CA THR A 74 -2.87 -9.48 19.56
C THR A 74 -3.80 -9.80 18.40
N LEU A 75 -4.84 -10.61 18.63
CA LEU A 75 -5.86 -10.91 17.62
C LEU A 75 -6.72 -9.69 17.27
N ASP A 76 -7.08 -8.88 18.26
CA ASP A 76 -7.80 -7.62 18.05
C ASP A 76 -6.95 -6.60 17.28
N LEU A 77 -5.66 -6.50 17.62
CA LEU A 77 -4.69 -5.67 16.89
C LEU A 77 -4.55 -6.12 15.44
N LEU A 78 -4.51 -7.43 15.17
CA LEU A 78 -4.49 -7.95 13.81
C LEU A 78 -5.76 -7.55 13.06
N THR A 79 -6.94 -7.78 13.65
CA THR A 79 -8.23 -7.46 13.05
C THR A 79 -8.35 -5.97 12.69
N ARG A 80 -8.00 -5.07 13.60
CA ARG A 80 -7.98 -3.62 13.34
C ARG A 80 -7.00 -3.24 12.25
N SER A 81 -5.82 -3.88 12.26
CA SER A 81 -4.78 -3.63 11.24
C SER A 81 -5.24 -4.07 9.86
N LEU A 82 -5.98 -5.18 9.75
CA LEU A 82 -6.56 -5.63 8.48
C LEU A 82 -7.58 -4.63 7.93
N THR A 83 -8.51 -4.14 8.76
CA THR A 83 -9.50 -3.14 8.34
C THR A 83 -8.84 -1.85 7.88
N GLN A 84 -7.88 -1.33 8.64
CA GLN A 84 -7.15 -0.12 8.27
C GLN A 84 -6.34 -0.33 6.98
N THR A 85 -5.69 -1.48 6.84
CA THR A 85 -4.90 -1.80 5.65
C THR A 85 -5.78 -1.87 4.39
N GLN A 86 -6.96 -2.48 4.49
CA GLN A 86 -7.89 -2.54 3.36
C GLN A 86 -8.32 -1.13 2.91
N ALA A 87 -8.64 -0.24 3.86
CA ALA A 87 -9.02 1.13 3.53
C ALA A 87 -7.87 1.88 2.82
N ILE A 88 -6.64 1.72 3.30
CA ILE A 88 -5.45 2.33 2.69
C ILE A 88 -5.16 1.75 1.31
N ALA A 89 -5.30 0.43 1.15
CA ALA A 89 -5.10 -0.21 -0.14
C ALA A 89 -6.12 0.31 -1.18
N ASN A 90 -7.39 0.41 -0.80
CA ASN A 90 -8.44 0.95 -1.66
C ASN A 90 -8.17 2.42 -2.03
N ALA A 91 -7.78 3.25 -1.05
CA ALA A 91 -7.46 4.65 -1.30
C ALA A 91 -6.25 4.80 -2.24
N GLY A 92 -5.19 4.02 -2.01
CA GLY A 92 -3.99 4.03 -2.86
C GLY A 92 -4.31 3.62 -4.30
N GLN A 93 -5.10 2.57 -4.50
CA GLN A 93 -5.55 2.17 -5.84
C GLN A 93 -6.38 3.25 -6.53
N ALA A 94 -7.27 3.92 -5.80
CA ALA A 94 -8.07 5.01 -6.33
C ALA A 94 -7.19 6.19 -6.77
N SER A 95 -6.25 6.63 -5.94
CA SER A 95 -5.28 7.69 -6.29
C SER A 95 -4.50 7.31 -7.55
N LEU A 96 -3.86 6.13 -7.60
CA LEU A 96 -3.07 5.73 -8.78
C LEU A 96 -3.92 5.63 -10.05
N SER A 97 -5.17 5.17 -9.96
CA SER A 97 -6.08 5.09 -11.10
C SER A 97 -6.54 6.47 -11.59
N GLU A 98 -6.73 7.41 -10.66
CA GLU A 98 -7.05 8.79 -10.97
C GLU A 98 -5.89 9.48 -11.69
N ILE A 99 -4.66 9.33 -11.19
CA ILE A 99 -3.47 9.88 -11.84
C ILE A 99 -3.31 9.31 -13.26
N LYS A 100 -3.43 8.00 -13.41
CA LYS A 100 -3.42 7.37 -14.75
C LYS A 100 -4.45 8.00 -15.69
N ARG A 101 -5.68 8.20 -15.22
CA ARG A 101 -6.75 8.83 -16.00
C ARG A 101 -6.41 10.28 -16.36
N ASN A 102 -5.92 11.07 -15.42
CA ASN A 102 -5.56 12.48 -15.63
C ASN A 102 -4.52 12.64 -16.75
N TRP A 103 -3.59 11.69 -16.85
CA TRP A 103 -2.49 11.69 -17.82
C TRP A 103 -2.73 10.78 -19.03
N ASN A 104 -3.94 10.21 -19.17
CA ASN A 104 -4.31 9.27 -20.24
C ASN A 104 -3.35 8.06 -20.35
N LEU A 105 -2.86 7.56 -19.23
CA LEU A 105 -2.00 6.38 -19.12
C LEU A 105 -2.84 5.12 -18.90
N GLN A 106 -2.42 3.99 -19.47
CA GLN A 106 -3.07 2.68 -19.29
C GLN A 106 -2.70 2.03 -17.95
#